data_AF-A0A016T241-F1
#
_entry.id   AF-A0A016T241-F1
#
_cell.length_a   1.000
_cell.length_b   1.000
_cell.length_c   1.000
_cell.angle_alpha   90.00
_cell.angle_beta   90.00
_cell.angle_gamma   90.00
#
_symmetry.space_group_name_H-M   'P 1'
#
loop_
_entity.id
_entity.type
_entity.pdbx_description
1 polymer ?
#
loop_
_entity_poly.entity_id
_entity_poly.type
_entity_poly.pdbx_seq_one_letter_code
_entity_poly.pdbx_strand_id
1 'polypeptide(L)'
;MLSRILTPLLISLLAVNAQHGPSPPSPIPHEDVHKDGEPQPPAPPPPDCSSVRCPSGTSCKMIEEPCDQPLCPGPLPECVREAPAPPQSPTTPVPPQPRKAPSTSPSPRPVPSTTSTTPAPATKKVTPSAPSSPPTKSSSASSCSTVTCAEGTVCRMVDIQCKAPDCPRSQPMCIAKAPPQLRCPKNESWRNCSTKCEPTCENMTPKCTRDCDRPKCQCDPGFFRNRSGVCVAPIQC
;
A
#
# COMPACT_ATOMS: atom_id res chain seq x y z
N MET A 1 -55.75 62.42 15.76
CA MET A 1 -56.26 63.54 14.95
C MET A 1 -55.49 63.57 13.63
N LEU A 2 -56.21 63.26 12.56
CA LEU A 2 -56.02 63.55 11.12
C LEU A 2 -54.59 63.47 10.53
N SER A 3 -54.25 62.54 9.61
CA SER A 3 -54.83 62.22 8.29
C SER A 3 -54.35 63.12 7.15
N ARG A 4 -53.93 62.46 6.06
CA ARG A 4 -53.72 62.91 4.67
C ARG A 4 -52.36 63.60 4.45
N ILE A 5 -51.48 63.09 3.58
CA ILE A 5 -51.68 63.06 2.12
C ILE A 5 -51.26 61.70 1.51
N LEU A 6 -52.28 60.98 1.05
CA LEU A 6 -52.29 59.98 -0.01
C LEU A 6 -52.08 60.76 -1.34
N THR A 7 -51.30 60.33 -2.33
CA THR A 7 -51.69 59.57 -3.56
C THR A 7 -50.71 59.94 -4.73
N PRO A 8 -50.72 59.29 -5.92
CA PRO A 8 -49.66 58.41 -6.41
C PRO A 8 -49.24 58.75 -7.87
N LEU A 9 -48.96 57.73 -8.71
CA LEU A 9 -48.63 57.72 -10.16
C LEU A 9 -47.15 57.95 -10.49
N LEU A 10 -46.39 56.93 -10.92
CA LEU A 10 -46.38 56.22 -12.23
C LEU A 10 -45.11 56.65 -12.98
N ILE A 11 -44.58 55.78 -13.87
CA ILE A 11 -43.45 56.02 -14.82
C ILE A 11 -42.09 55.66 -14.16
N SER A 12 -41.34 54.61 -14.52
CA SER A 12 -41.25 53.83 -15.76
C SER A 12 -40.82 52.39 -15.49
N LEU A 13 -41.57 51.46 -16.08
CA LEU A 13 -41.01 50.23 -16.63
C LEU A 13 -40.02 50.63 -17.73
N LEU A 14 -38.74 50.34 -17.55
CA LEU A 14 -37.86 50.06 -18.68
C LEU A 14 -37.21 48.71 -18.42
N ALA A 15 -37.70 47.74 -19.19
CA ALA A 15 -37.09 46.45 -19.40
C ALA A 15 -35.60 46.63 -19.72
N VAL A 16 -34.71 46.13 -18.86
CA VAL A 16 -33.35 45.80 -19.29
C VAL A 16 -33.47 44.53 -20.12
N ASN A 17 -33.76 44.76 -21.39
CA ASN A 17 -33.87 43.76 -22.42
C ASN A 17 -32.49 43.15 -22.67
N ALA A 18 -32.45 41.84 -22.77
CA ALA A 18 -31.26 41.07 -23.08
C ALA A 18 -30.64 41.51 -24.41
N GLN A 19 -29.39 41.97 -24.37
CA GLN A 19 -28.56 42.05 -25.55
C GLN A 19 -27.47 40.98 -25.40
N HIS A 20 -27.73 39.81 -25.99
CA HIS A 20 -26.71 38.82 -26.28
C HIS A 20 -25.77 39.45 -27.33
N GLY A 21 -24.64 39.99 -26.87
CA GLY A 21 -23.55 40.35 -27.77
C GLY A 21 -23.00 39.10 -28.46
N PRO A 22 -22.49 39.21 -29.70
CA PRO A 22 -21.89 38.07 -30.39
C PRO A 22 -20.71 37.53 -29.59
N SER A 23 -20.69 36.22 -29.40
CA SER A 23 -19.63 35.46 -28.72
C SER A 23 -18.25 35.80 -29.30
N PRO A 24 -17.18 35.84 -28.48
CA PRO A 24 -15.82 35.93 -29.00
C PRO A 24 -15.52 34.71 -29.90
N PRO A 25 -14.72 34.87 -30.98
CA PRO A 25 -14.36 33.75 -31.83
C PRO A 25 -13.65 32.67 -30.99
N SER A 26 -14.05 31.41 -31.17
CA SER A 26 -13.40 30.26 -30.56
C SER A 26 -11.89 30.29 -30.84
N PRO A 27 -11.03 29.93 -29.88
CA PRO A 27 -9.61 29.77 -30.16
C PRO A 27 -9.45 28.75 -31.29
N ILE A 28 -8.72 29.16 -32.32
CA ILE A 28 -8.29 28.31 -33.42
C ILE A 28 -7.62 27.08 -32.78
N PRO A 29 -8.04 25.83 -33.08
CA PRO A 29 -7.27 24.69 -32.65
C PRO A 29 -5.89 24.86 -33.27
N HIS A 30 -4.87 25.01 -32.43
CA HIS A 30 -3.51 24.77 -32.89
C HIS A 30 -3.55 23.38 -33.50
N GLU A 31 -3.38 23.29 -34.82
CA GLU A 31 -3.03 22.03 -35.45
C GLU A 31 -1.81 21.54 -34.69
N ASP A 32 -2.02 20.47 -33.91
CA ASP A 32 -0.96 19.62 -33.44
C ASP A 32 -0.24 19.12 -34.69
N VAL A 33 0.76 19.89 -35.11
CA VAL A 33 1.88 19.40 -35.90
C VAL A 33 2.39 18.22 -35.10
N HIS A 34 1.91 17.03 -35.46
CA HIS A 34 2.53 15.77 -35.09
C HIS A 34 3.94 15.88 -35.66
N LYS A 35 4.84 16.35 -34.79
CA LYS A 35 6.26 16.29 -34.99
C LYS A 35 6.60 14.81 -34.92
N ASP A 36 6.48 14.15 -36.06
CA ASP A 36 7.03 12.83 -36.29
C ASP A 36 8.49 12.85 -35.82
N GLY A 37 8.80 12.01 -34.82
CA GLY A 37 10.18 11.72 -34.44
C GLY A 37 10.69 12.37 -33.17
N GLU A 38 9.92 12.34 -32.07
CA GLU A 38 10.58 12.27 -30.75
C GLU A 38 10.86 10.77 -30.47
N PRO A 39 12.12 10.34 -30.24
CA PRO A 39 12.41 8.96 -29.86
C PRO A 39 11.64 8.61 -28.59
N GLN A 40 10.70 7.66 -28.67
CA GLN A 40 10.07 7.14 -27.46
C GLN A 40 11.16 6.70 -26.48
N PRO A 41 11.09 7.10 -25.20
CA PRO A 41 12.04 6.63 -24.20
C PRO A 41 12.05 5.10 -24.22
N PRO A 42 13.22 4.46 -24.11
CA PRO A 42 13.32 3.01 -24.12
C PRO A 42 12.38 2.45 -23.05
N ALA A 43 11.62 1.41 -23.42
CA ALA A 43 10.71 0.74 -22.50
C ALA A 43 11.48 0.33 -21.23
N PRO A 44 10.87 0.43 -20.04
CA PRO A 44 11.53 0.01 -18.81
C PRO A 44 11.91 -1.48 -18.89
N PRO A 45 13.08 -1.88 -18.38
CA PRO A 45 13.49 -3.28 -18.40
C PRO A 45 12.49 -4.13 -17.61
N PRO A 46 12.28 -5.40 -18.01
CA PRO A 46 11.36 -6.28 -17.30
C PRO A 46 11.85 -6.47 -15.84
N PRO A 47 10.92 -6.62 -14.89
CA PRO A 47 11.27 -6.73 -13.48
C PRO A 47 11.91 -8.07 -13.10
N ASP A 48 11.83 -9.08 -13.97
CA ASP A 48 12.26 -10.45 -13.70
C ASP A 48 12.54 -11.24 -15.00
N CYS A 49 13.22 -12.38 -14.90
CA CYS A 49 13.54 -13.27 -16.03
C CYS A 49 12.32 -13.94 -16.68
N SER A 50 11.15 -13.87 -16.04
CA SER A 50 9.90 -14.51 -16.51
C SER A 50 9.46 -14.07 -17.92
N SER A 51 9.84 -12.87 -18.38
CA SER A 51 9.49 -12.34 -19.71
C SER A 51 10.70 -12.11 -20.62
N VAL A 52 11.90 -12.50 -20.19
CA VAL A 52 13.15 -12.26 -20.92
C VAL A 52 13.44 -13.43 -21.85
N ARG A 53 13.52 -13.16 -23.16
CA ARG A 53 13.98 -14.14 -24.16
C ARG A 53 15.45 -13.89 -24.47
N CYS A 54 16.31 -14.71 -23.87
CA CYS A 54 17.75 -14.65 -24.10
C CYS A 54 18.15 -15.29 -25.44
N PRO A 55 19.17 -14.77 -26.13
CA PRO A 55 19.71 -15.37 -27.35
C PRO A 55 20.31 -16.76 -27.08
N SER A 56 20.41 -17.59 -28.13
CA SER A 56 20.91 -18.96 -28.04
C SER A 56 22.26 -19.05 -27.33
N GLY A 57 22.37 -19.94 -26.33
CA GLY A 57 23.59 -20.13 -25.53
C GLY A 57 23.74 -19.18 -24.33
N THR A 58 22.70 -18.39 -24.02
CA THR A 58 22.63 -17.60 -22.80
C THR A 58 21.40 -17.96 -21.97
N SER A 59 21.51 -17.81 -20.66
CA SER A 59 20.43 -18.05 -19.70
C SER A 59 20.19 -16.78 -18.89
N CYS A 60 18.92 -16.45 -18.67
CA CYS A 60 18.57 -15.29 -17.86
C CYS A 60 18.88 -15.56 -16.40
N LYS A 61 19.66 -14.69 -15.77
CA LYS A 61 19.88 -14.69 -14.33
C LYS A 61 19.57 -13.31 -13.77
N MET A 62 18.96 -13.31 -12.60
CA MET A 62 18.84 -12.13 -11.77
C MET A 62 20.22 -11.87 -11.17
N ILE A 63 20.91 -10.84 -11.66
CA ILE A 63 22.23 -10.48 -11.17
C ILE A 63 22.06 -9.35 -10.17
N GLU A 64 22.57 -9.56 -8.97
CA GLU A 64 22.71 -8.53 -7.95
C GLU A 64 24.13 -7.97 -8.09
N GLU A 65 24.24 -6.74 -8.60
CA GLU A 65 25.51 -6.03 -8.62
C GLU A 65 25.97 -5.82 -7.17
N PRO A 66 27.21 -6.19 -6.80
CA PRO A 66 27.69 -6.04 -5.44
C PRO A 66 27.68 -4.56 -5.04
N CYS A 67 26.73 -4.22 -4.18
CA CYS A 67 26.47 -2.87 -3.73
C CYS A 67 26.27 -2.91 -2.20
N ASP A 68 27.14 -2.18 -1.47
CA ASP A 68 27.13 -2.16 0.00
C ASP A 68 26.28 -1.01 0.59
N GLN A 69 25.40 -0.39 -0.22
CA GLN A 69 24.61 0.78 0.20
C GLN A 69 23.18 0.40 0.66
N PRO A 70 22.57 1.17 1.58
CA PRO A 70 21.23 0.88 2.09
C PRO A 70 20.08 1.13 1.08
N LEU A 71 20.38 1.65 -0.12
CA LEU A 71 19.42 1.97 -1.18
C LEU A 71 19.80 1.31 -2.52
N CYS A 72 20.45 0.15 -2.48
CA CYS A 72 20.82 -0.54 -3.71
C CYS A 72 19.57 -0.91 -4.52
N PRO A 73 19.57 -0.68 -5.85
CA PRO A 73 18.52 -1.20 -6.71
C PRO A 73 18.48 -2.73 -6.58
N GLY A 74 17.28 -3.31 -6.62
CA GLY A 74 17.12 -4.76 -6.59
C GLY A 74 17.79 -5.44 -7.81
N PRO A 75 17.99 -6.77 -7.76
CA PRO A 75 18.62 -7.50 -8.84
C PRO A 75 17.86 -7.32 -10.16
N LEU A 76 18.59 -7.18 -11.26
CA LEU A 76 18.03 -6.97 -12.60
C LEU A 76 18.21 -8.24 -13.45
N PRO A 77 17.26 -8.61 -14.33
CA PRO A 77 17.43 -9.74 -15.21
C PRO A 77 18.46 -9.45 -16.31
N GLU A 78 19.49 -10.29 -16.40
CA GLU A 78 20.53 -10.20 -17.43
C GLU A 78 20.77 -11.58 -18.08
N CYS A 79 21.02 -11.60 -19.39
CA CYS A 79 21.31 -12.82 -20.15
C CYS A 79 22.81 -13.14 -20.10
N VAL A 80 23.20 -14.11 -19.29
CA VAL A 80 24.60 -14.53 -19.16
C VAL A 80 24.89 -15.77 -20.00
N ARG A 81 26.11 -15.85 -20.54
CA ARG A 81 26.59 -17.06 -21.23
C ARG A 81 26.81 -18.15 -20.20
N GLU A 82 26.15 -19.28 -20.37
CA GLU A 82 26.40 -20.44 -19.51
C GLU A 82 27.79 -20.96 -19.82
N ALA A 83 28.71 -20.90 -18.85
CA ALA A 83 30.04 -21.45 -19.04
C ALA A 83 29.92 -22.94 -19.39
N PRO A 84 30.77 -23.50 -20.28
CA PRO A 84 30.81 -24.94 -20.52
C PRO A 84 30.93 -25.64 -19.17
N ALA A 85 30.05 -26.60 -18.91
CA ALA A 85 30.08 -27.36 -17.67
C ALA A 85 31.53 -27.84 -17.42
N PRO A 86 32.07 -27.67 -16.20
CA PRO A 86 33.38 -28.23 -15.89
C PRO A 86 33.33 -29.74 -16.19
N PRO A 87 34.41 -30.32 -16.76
CA PRO A 87 34.44 -31.76 -17.02
C PRO A 87 34.11 -32.48 -15.72
N GLN A 88 33.00 -33.22 -15.72
CA GLN A 88 32.60 -34.03 -14.58
C GLN A 88 33.74 -34.99 -14.29
N SER A 89 34.35 -34.86 -13.11
CA SER A 89 35.36 -35.80 -12.64
C SER A 89 34.76 -37.21 -12.66
N PRO A 90 35.51 -38.25 -13.06
CA PRO A 90 34.98 -39.60 -13.15
C PRO A 90 34.41 -40.00 -11.80
N THR A 91 33.08 -40.13 -11.73
CA THR A 91 32.40 -40.61 -10.53
C THR A 91 32.78 -42.08 -10.38
N THR A 92 33.66 -42.36 -9.42
CA THR A 92 33.97 -43.73 -9.03
C THR A 92 32.66 -44.42 -8.66
N PRO A 93 32.37 -45.63 -9.18
CA PRO A 93 31.16 -46.37 -8.81
C PRO A 93 31.14 -46.57 -7.29
N VAL A 94 30.21 -45.90 -6.61
CA VAL A 94 29.94 -46.14 -5.19
C VAL A 94 29.42 -47.58 -5.07
N PRO A 95 30.04 -48.44 -4.23
CA PRO A 95 29.57 -49.80 -4.05
C PRO A 95 28.14 -49.82 -3.50
N PRO A 96 27.31 -50.81 -3.88
CA PRO A 96 25.92 -50.86 -3.46
C PRO A 96 25.85 -51.02 -1.94
N GLN A 97 25.36 -49.99 -1.26
CA GLN A 97 25.01 -50.10 0.16
C GLN A 97 23.77 -51.00 0.32
N PRO A 98 23.70 -51.81 1.38
CA PRO A 98 22.53 -52.65 1.64
C PRO A 98 21.29 -51.78 1.83
N ARG A 99 20.24 -52.08 1.06
CA ARG A 99 18.94 -51.41 1.15
C ARG A 99 18.42 -51.54 2.59
N LYS A 100 18.37 -50.45 3.34
CA LYS A 100 17.53 -50.40 4.55
C LYS A 100 16.08 -50.42 4.09
N ALA A 101 15.30 -51.31 4.70
CA ALA A 101 13.87 -51.48 4.45
C ALA A 101 13.13 -50.14 4.68
N PRO A 102 12.02 -49.89 3.95
CA PRO A 102 11.21 -48.71 4.18
C PRO A 102 10.54 -48.83 5.55
N SER A 103 10.86 -47.94 6.47
CA SER A 103 10.03 -47.72 7.66
C SER A 103 8.69 -47.14 7.20
N THR A 104 7.69 -48.00 7.10
CA THR A 104 6.28 -47.63 6.98
C THR A 104 5.87 -46.91 8.27
N SER A 105 5.88 -45.59 8.23
CA SER A 105 5.28 -44.78 9.30
C SER A 105 3.76 -44.94 9.24
N PRO A 106 3.07 -45.33 10.33
CA PRO A 106 1.63 -45.53 10.31
C PRO A 106 0.87 -44.20 10.25
N SER A 107 -0.14 -44.15 9.39
CA SER A 107 -1.12 -43.06 9.32
C SER A 107 -1.82 -42.84 10.66
N PRO A 108 -2.03 -41.58 11.10
CA PRO A 108 -2.88 -41.33 12.25
C PRO A 108 -4.36 -41.60 11.91
N ARG A 109 -5.00 -42.33 12.82
CA ARG A 109 -6.41 -42.74 12.82
C ARG A 109 -7.35 -41.53 12.89
N PRO A 110 -8.58 -41.59 12.34
CA PRO A 110 -9.58 -40.54 12.54
C PRO A 110 -10.13 -40.60 13.96
N VAL A 111 -10.19 -39.45 14.63
CA VAL A 111 -10.88 -39.28 15.92
C VAL A 111 -12.40 -39.20 15.71
N PRO A 112 -13.23 -39.81 16.56
CA PRO A 112 -14.67 -39.77 16.42
C PRO A 112 -15.24 -38.42 16.88
N SER A 113 -16.17 -37.90 16.08
CA SER A 113 -16.99 -36.74 16.38
C SER A 113 -17.97 -37.07 17.51
N THR A 114 -17.83 -36.44 18.66
CA THR A 114 -18.86 -36.44 19.69
C THR A 114 -19.83 -35.29 19.44
N THR A 115 -20.97 -35.63 18.86
CA THR A 115 -22.19 -34.83 18.89
C THR A 115 -22.67 -34.75 20.34
N SER A 116 -22.89 -33.53 20.84
CA SER A 116 -23.61 -33.30 22.09
C SER A 116 -24.68 -32.26 21.84
N THR A 117 -25.90 -32.76 21.73
CA THR A 117 -27.15 -32.04 21.52
C THR A 117 -27.66 -31.49 22.85
N THR A 118 -28.34 -30.34 22.77
CA THR A 118 -29.45 -29.85 23.65
C THR A 118 -29.07 -29.04 24.91
N PRO A 119 -29.93 -28.13 25.43
CA PRO A 119 -30.66 -27.02 24.79
C PRO A 119 -30.46 -25.64 25.50
N ALA A 120 -30.94 -24.57 24.85
CA ALA A 120 -31.30 -23.28 25.47
C ALA A 120 -32.47 -23.44 26.51
N PRO A 121 -32.98 -22.40 27.22
CA PRO A 121 -32.67 -20.96 27.20
C PRO A 121 -32.60 -20.27 28.59
N ALA A 122 -32.06 -19.05 28.66
CA ALA A 122 -32.55 -18.03 29.58
C ALA A 122 -32.08 -16.63 29.16
N THR A 123 -33.07 -15.78 28.91
CA THR A 123 -32.98 -14.35 28.67
C THR A 123 -32.32 -13.62 29.84
N LYS A 124 -31.40 -12.67 29.57
CA LYS A 124 -31.21 -11.47 30.43
C LYS A 124 -30.40 -10.36 29.74
N LYS A 125 -31.15 -9.30 29.45
CA LYS A 125 -30.86 -7.87 29.61
C LYS A 125 -29.65 -7.27 28.88
N VAL A 126 -29.99 -6.59 27.78
CA VAL A 126 -29.23 -5.52 27.14
C VAL A 126 -28.84 -4.46 28.16
N THR A 127 -27.54 -4.16 28.25
CA THR A 127 -27.03 -2.89 28.80
C THR A 127 -25.84 -2.46 27.92
N PRO A 128 -25.81 -1.27 27.34
CA PRO A 128 -24.69 -0.79 26.54
C PRO A 128 -23.68 -0.08 27.45
N SER A 129 -22.42 -0.53 27.46
CA SER A 129 -21.31 0.21 28.08
C SER A 129 -19.99 -0.15 27.40
N ALA A 130 -19.40 0.87 26.77
CA ALA A 130 -18.01 1.06 26.31
C ALA A 130 -17.38 0.01 25.35
N PRO A 131 -16.70 0.44 24.26
CA PRO A 131 -15.85 -0.46 23.48
C PRO A 131 -14.58 -0.79 24.29
N SER A 132 -14.65 -1.87 25.05
CA SER A 132 -13.46 -2.55 25.56
C SER A 132 -12.67 -3.14 24.39
N SER A 133 -11.37 -3.01 24.50
CA SER A 133 -10.30 -3.48 23.61
C SER A 133 -10.61 -4.77 22.83
N PRO A 134 -10.17 -4.89 21.56
CA PRO A 134 -10.32 -6.13 20.81
C PRO A 134 -9.53 -7.29 21.47
N PRO A 135 -10.01 -8.53 21.32
CA PRO A 135 -9.46 -9.68 22.04
C PRO A 135 -8.06 -10.01 21.55
N THR A 136 -7.10 -10.04 22.46
CA THR A 136 -5.81 -10.69 22.31
C THR A 136 -6.03 -12.21 22.33
N LYS A 137 -6.46 -12.79 21.20
CA LYS A 137 -6.18 -14.20 20.90
C LYS A 137 -5.08 -14.24 19.86
N SER A 138 -3.87 -14.38 20.40
CA SER A 138 -2.64 -14.76 19.71
C SER A 138 -2.93 -15.95 18.79
N SER A 139 -3.31 -15.65 17.57
CA SER A 139 -3.38 -16.63 16.49
C SER A 139 -2.02 -16.54 15.82
N SER A 140 -1.34 -17.67 15.71
CA SER A 140 0.01 -17.89 15.16
C SER A 140 0.15 -17.50 13.68
N ALA A 141 -0.64 -16.54 13.20
CA ALA A 141 -0.65 -16.10 11.83
C ALA A 141 0.64 -15.34 11.54
N SER A 142 1.47 -15.95 10.69
CA SER A 142 2.72 -15.35 10.20
C SER A 142 2.49 -14.30 9.12
N SER A 143 1.28 -14.23 8.56
CA SER A 143 0.92 -13.36 7.43
C SER A 143 -0.59 -13.09 7.36
N CYS A 144 -0.97 -12.05 6.63
CA CYS A 144 -2.37 -11.69 6.37
C CYS A 144 -3.16 -12.73 5.56
N SER A 145 -2.49 -13.71 4.95
CA SER A 145 -3.14 -14.75 4.15
C SER A 145 -4.12 -15.63 4.94
N THR A 146 -3.94 -15.74 6.25
CA THR A 146 -4.80 -16.55 7.13
C THR A 146 -5.62 -15.70 8.11
N VAL A 147 -5.56 -14.36 7.99
CA VAL A 147 -6.22 -13.43 8.90
C VAL A 147 -7.46 -12.86 8.26
N THR A 148 -8.62 -13.19 8.83
CA THR A 148 -9.90 -12.56 8.47
C THR A 148 -10.16 -11.40 9.43
N CYS A 149 -10.23 -10.19 8.88
CA CYS A 149 -10.52 -8.98 9.64
C CYS A 149 -12.02 -8.65 9.62
N ALA A 150 -12.51 -8.00 10.67
CA ALA A 150 -13.90 -7.56 10.76
C ALA A 150 -14.26 -6.53 9.68
N GLU A 151 -15.56 -6.38 9.39
CA GLU A 151 -16.07 -5.37 8.46
C GLU A 151 -15.48 -3.98 8.75
N GLY A 152 -15.08 -3.26 7.70
CA GLY A 152 -14.43 -1.96 7.83
C GLY A 152 -12.95 -2.00 8.24
N THR A 153 -12.34 -3.17 8.40
CA THR A 153 -10.90 -3.32 8.66
C THR A 153 -10.20 -4.10 7.54
N VAL A 154 -8.89 -3.91 7.38
CA VAL A 154 -8.04 -4.58 6.40
C VAL A 154 -6.80 -5.13 7.09
N CYS A 155 -6.42 -6.35 6.73
CA CYS A 155 -5.17 -6.91 7.23
C CYS A 155 -3.98 -6.26 6.52
N ARG A 156 -3.01 -5.76 7.29
CA ARG A 156 -1.70 -5.35 6.78
C ARG A 156 -0.60 -5.96 7.63
N MET A 157 0.51 -6.28 6.98
CA MET A 157 1.76 -6.59 7.68
C MET A 157 2.32 -5.29 8.24
N VAL A 158 2.53 -5.24 9.55
CA VAL A 158 3.10 -4.10 10.26
C VAL A 158 4.47 -4.50 10.79
N ASP A 159 5.48 -3.70 10.47
CA ASP A 159 6.84 -3.89 10.97
C ASP A 159 6.99 -3.36 12.39
N ILE A 160 7.41 -4.23 13.30
CA ILE A 160 7.61 -3.92 14.70
C ILE A 160 9.10 -3.67 14.91
N GLN A 161 9.46 -2.40 15.11
CA GLN A 161 10.85 -1.97 15.31
C GLN A 161 11.22 -2.01 16.80
N CYS A 162 11.75 -3.15 17.23
CA CYS A 162 12.10 -3.46 18.62
C CYS A 162 13.52 -4.03 18.70
N LYS A 163 14.17 -3.83 19.85
CA LYS A 163 15.59 -4.15 20.06
C LYS A 163 15.84 -5.55 20.66
N ALA A 164 14.79 -6.23 21.11
CA ALA A 164 14.90 -7.54 21.74
C ALA A 164 15.12 -8.65 20.69
N PRO A 165 15.93 -9.68 21.01
CA PRO A 165 16.24 -10.77 20.08
C PRO A 165 15.03 -11.61 19.68
N ASP A 166 14.09 -11.84 20.60
CA ASP A 166 12.86 -12.60 20.35
C ASP A 166 11.71 -11.76 19.78
N CYS A 167 12.01 -10.55 19.30
CA CYS A 167 10.95 -9.68 18.84
C CYS A 167 10.49 -10.06 17.41
N PRO A 168 9.18 -10.25 17.19
CA PRO A 168 8.65 -10.54 15.87
C PRO A 168 8.84 -9.33 14.96
N ARG A 169 9.56 -9.48 13.84
CA ARG A 169 9.88 -8.37 12.93
C ARG A 169 8.66 -7.79 12.21
N SER A 170 7.75 -8.65 11.75
CA SER A 170 6.54 -8.22 11.04
C SER A 170 5.37 -9.10 11.47
N GLN A 171 4.23 -8.49 11.79
CA GLN A 171 3.02 -9.21 12.20
C GLN A 171 1.79 -8.76 11.41
N PRO A 172 0.84 -9.66 11.11
CA PRO A 172 -0.42 -9.28 10.51
C PRO A 172 -1.31 -8.60 11.55
N MET A 173 -1.73 -7.38 11.25
CA MET A 173 -2.66 -6.60 12.08
C MET A 173 -3.87 -6.17 11.27
N CYS A 174 -5.06 -6.30 11.85
CA CYS A 174 -6.28 -5.72 11.31
C CYS A 174 -6.33 -4.23 11.67
N ILE A 175 -6.24 -3.37 10.66
CA ILE A 175 -6.33 -1.91 10.84
C ILE A 175 -7.60 -1.38 10.18
N ALA A 176 -8.13 -0.25 10.66
CA ALA A 176 -9.28 0.39 10.04
C ALA A 176 -8.98 0.73 8.56
N LYS A 177 -9.91 0.37 7.67
CA LYS A 177 -9.89 0.84 6.28
C LYS A 177 -10.03 2.37 6.32
N ALA A 178 -9.20 3.06 5.55
CA ALA A 178 -9.43 4.47 5.31
C ALA A 178 -10.85 4.65 4.74
N PRO A 179 -11.62 5.66 5.18
CA PRO A 179 -12.92 5.94 4.58
C PRO A 179 -12.76 6.04 3.06
N PRO A 180 -13.68 5.52 2.24
CA PRO A 180 -13.53 5.51 0.78
C PRO A 180 -13.42 6.92 0.16
N GLN A 181 -13.88 7.94 0.86
CA GLN A 181 -13.74 9.35 0.49
C GLN A 181 -12.39 9.97 0.90
N LEU A 182 -11.56 9.22 1.61
CA LEU A 182 -10.33 9.71 2.24
C LEU A 182 -9.13 9.15 1.47
N ARG A 183 -8.98 9.67 0.25
CA ARG A 183 -7.76 9.48 -0.53
C ARG A 183 -6.75 10.51 -0.08
N CYS A 184 -5.62 10.04 0.44
CA CYS A 184 -4.54 10.95 0.78
C CYS A 184 -3.96 11.60 -0.49
N PRO A 185 -3.58 12.88 -0.43
CA PRO A 185 -2.84 13.55 -1.49
C PRO A 185 -1.52 12.85 -1.84
N LYS A 186 -0.90 13.32 -2.91
CA LYS A 186 0.39 12.77 -3.38
C LYS A 186 1.44 12.85 -2.26
N ASN A 187 2.23 11.78 -2.13
CA ASN A 187 3.33 11.64 -1.17
C ASN A 187 2.92 11.58 0.32
N GLU A 188 1.65 11.30 0.60
CA GLU A 188 1.19 10.95 1.93
C GLU A 188 0.25 9.76 1.90
N SER A 189 0.27 8.98 2.98
CA SER A 189 -0.57 7.80 3.14
C SER A 189 -1.34 7.85 4.44
N TRP A 190 -2.50 7.21 4.46
CA TRP A 190 -3.31 7.12 5.67
C TRP A 190 -2.57 6.27 6.70
N ARG A 191 -2.32 6.87 7.87
CA ARG A 191 -1.73 6.20 9.02
C ARG A 191 -2.79 6.11 10.11
N ASN A 192 -3.10 4.89 10.56
CA ASN A 192 -3.99 4.69 11.70
C ASN A 192 -3.30 5.09 13.03
N CYS A 193 -1.98 4.98 13.07
CA CYS A 193 -1.11 5.50 14.11
C CYS A 193 -0.20 6.51 13.43
N SER A 194 -0.66 7.75 13.29
CA SER A 194 0.19 8.83 12.79
C SER A 194 1.22 9.21 13.85
N THR A 195 2.35 9.75 13.45
CA THR A 195 3.36 10.28 14.36
C THR A 195 2.97 11.68 14.83
N LYS A 196 3.25 12.01 16.10
CA LYS A 196 3.03 13.37 16.66
C LYS A 196 4.02 14.41 16.13
N CYS A 197 5.07 13.96 15.46
CA CYS A 197 6.23 14.74 15.05
C CYS A 197 6.48 14.60 13.54
N GLU A 198 5.43 14.77 12.72
CA GLU A 198 5.59 14.63 11.28
C GLU A 198 6.70 15.57 10.76
N PRO A 199 7.65 15.08 9.95
CA PRO A 199 8.77 15.88 9.50
C PRO A 199 8.31 16.99 8.54
N THR A 200 8.91 18.16 8.70
CA THR A 200 8.59 19.38 7.94
C THR A 200 9.83 19.84 7.17
N CYS A 201 9.66 20.75 6.20
CA CYS A 201 10.81 21.33 5.51
C CYS A 201 11.75 22.11 6.47
N GLU A 202 11.19 22.71 7.52
CA GLU A 202 11.96 23.41 8.56
C GLU A 202 12.62 22.48 9.58
N ASN A 203 12.07 21.27 9.77
CA ASN A 203 12.60 20.26 10.68
C ASN A 203 12.41 18.86 10.09
N MET A 204 13.41 18.42 9.32
CA MET A 204 13.40 17.14 8.60
C MET A 204 13.63 15.92 9.52
N THR A 205 14.25 16.13 10.68
CA THR A 205 14.63 15.05 11.63
C THR A 205 14.15 15.35 13.05
N PRO A 206 12.83 15.52 13.27
CA PRO A 206 12.30 15.83 14.59
C PRO A 206 12.52 14.66 15.56
N LYS A 207 12.92 14.98 16.79
CA LYS A 207 12.95 13.99 17.88
C LYS A 207 11.52 13.61 18.24
N CYS A 208 11.26 12.31 18.35
CA CYS A 208 9.91 11.81 18.53
C CYS A 208 9.81 10.66 19.52
N THR A 209 8.67 10.58 20.21
CA THR A 209 8.28 9.39 20.96
C THR A 209 7.59 8.39 20.05
N ARG A 210 7.37 7.16 20.53
CA ARG A 210 6.62 6.14 19.78
C ARG A 210 5.10 6.22 19.97
N ASP A 211 4.61 7.32 20.54
CA ASP A 211 3.19 7.52 20.77
C ASP A 211 2.48 7.85 19.46
N CYS A 212 1.35 7.19 19.23
CA CYS A 212 0.47 7.50 18.13
C CYS A 212 -0.25 8.84 18.37
N ASP A 213 -0.32 9.66 17.35
CA ASP A 213 -1.34 10.69 17.18
C ASP A 213 -2.61 10.09 16.56
N ARG A 214 -3.66 10.91 16.42
CA ARG A 214 -4.90 10.53 15.75
C ARG A 214 -4.64 10.04 14.32
N PRO A 215 -5.46 9.11 13.81
CA PRO A 215 -5.40 8.69 12.41
C PRO A 215 -5.52 9.88 11.45
N LYS A 216 -4.54 10.05 10.56
CA LYS A 216 -4.56 11.07 9.48
C LYS A 216 -3.70 10.64 8.30
N CYS A 217 -3.85 11.37 7.18
CA CYS A 217 -2.85 11.34 6.12
C CYS A 217 -1.56 11.94 6.66
N GLN A 218 -0.46 11.22 6.46
CA GLN A 218 0.86 11.65 6.91
C GLN A 218 1.87 11.43 5.78
N CYS A 219 2.81 12.37 5.63
CA CYS A 219 3.88 12.30 4.64
C CYS A 219 4.59 10.94 4.71
N ASP A 220 4.81 10.37 3.54
CA ASP A 220 5.55 9.12 3.42
C ASP A 220 7.03 9.31 3.78
N PRO A 221 7.75 8.24 4.17
CA PRO A 221 9.16 8.32 4.48
C PRO A 221 9.95 8.95 3.32
N GLY A 222 10.78 9.95 3.64
CA GLY A 222 11.53 10.73 2.65
C GLY A 222 10.80 11.96 2.09
N PHE A 223 9.56 12.22 2.51
CA PHE A 223 8.82 13.42 2.17
C PHE A 223 8.59 14.30 3.40
N PHE A 224 8.54 15.61 3.16
CA PHE A 224 8.50 16.64 4.21
C PHE A 224 7.32 17.56 3.95
N ARG A 225 6.56 17.90 5.00
CA ARG A 225 5.44 18.85 4.83
C ARG A 225 5.99 20.27 4.72
N ASN A 226 5.69 20.94 3.62
CA ASN A 226 6.03 22.35 3.42
C ASN A 226 4.98 23.28 4.05
N ARG A 227 5.22 24.61 4.01
CA ARG A 227 4.29 25.62 4.56
C ARG A 227 2.91 25.63 3.88
N SER A 228 2.82 25.17 2.63
CA SER A 228 1.56 25.02 1.89
C SER A 228 0.78 23.77 2.31
N GLY A 229 1.29 22.97 3.24
CA GLY A 229 0.67 21.75 3.74
C GLY A 229 0.87 20.53 2.84
N VAL A 230 1.73 20.61 1.82
CA VAL A 230 1.97 19.54 0.83
C VAL A 230 3.25 18.78 1.17
N CYS A 231 3.20 17.45 1.06
CA CYS A 231 4.36 16.57 1.23
C CYS A 231 5.23 16.58 -0.03
N VAL A 232 6.46 17.10 0.08
CA VAL A 232 7.39 17.29 -1.03
C VAL A 232 8.71 16.57 -0.77
N ALA A 233 9.45 16.27 -1.85
CA ALA A 233 10.80 15.73 -1.72
C ALA A 233 11.74 16.78 -1.09
N PRO A 234 12.87 16.38 -0.48
CA PRO A 234 13.76 17.34 0.18
C PRO A 234 14.32 18.43 -0.76
N ILE A 235 14.45 18.13 -2.06
CA ILE A 235 14.86 19.11 -3.10
C ILE A 235 13.77 20.13 -3.47
N GLN A 236 12.54 19.91 -3.00
CA GLN A 236 11.36 20.73 -3.24
C GLN A 236 10.89 21.45 -1.96
N CYS A 237 11.66 21.33 -0.88
CA CYS A 237 11.71 22.32 0.17
C CYS A 237 12.58 23.51 -0.32
#